data_AF-A0AA38CS02-F1
#
_entry.id   AF-A0AA38CS02-F1
#
_cell.length_a   1.000
_cell.length_b   1.000
_cell.length_c   1.000
_cell.angle_alpha   90.00
_cell.angle_beta   90.00
_cell.angle_gamma   90.00
#
_symmetry.space_group_name_H-M   'P 1'
#
loop_
_entity.id
_entity.type
_entity.pdbx_description
1 polymer ?
#
loop_
_entity_poly.entity_id
_entity_poly.type
_entity_poly.pdbx_seq_one_letter_code
_entity_poly.pdbx_strand_id
1 'polypeptide(L)'
;IYEAITTNSLDSYSLSLLNPYMPNLSAAWLFQKAMSGQPYAKVSPDFINKLLSINFQCMQRLGEPVLRPFLQDVIQFEPLAKTLGLILLTNPGILPSIFIQVGFPMILEWMTHFAALGSYTFLSTFISPIL
;
A
#
# COMPACT_ATOMS: atom_id res chain seq x y z
N ILE A 1 -19.40 22.97 6.58
CA ILE A 1 -19.39 21.86 7.57
C ILE A 1 -20.03 22.30 8.89
N TYR A 2 -19.65 23.46 9.47
CA TYR A 2 -20.22 23.95 10.73
C TYR A 2 -21.75 24.06 10.74
N GLU A 3 -22.36 24.56 9.68
CA GLU A 3 -23.82 24.70 9.58
C GLU A 3 -24.55 23.34 9.52
N ALA A 4 -23.99 22.34 8.83
CA ALA A 4 -24.59 21.00 8.69
C ALA A 4 -24.47 20.13 9.96
N ILE A 5 -23.47 20.41 10.82
CA ILE A 5 -23.32 19.79 12.15
C ILE A 5 -24.42 20.30 13.10
N THR A 6 -24.80 21.57 13.01
CA THR A 6 -25.82 22.17 13.89
C THR A 6 -27.23 21.64 13.57
N THR A 7 -27.50 21.27 12.32
CA THR A 7 -28.83 20.82 11.85
C THR A 7 -28.99 19.29 11.82
N ASN A 8 -28.03 18.53 12.36
CA ASN A 8 -28.04 17.05 12.38
C ASN A 8 -28.41 16.40 11.03
N SER A 9 -28.03 17.07 9.94
CA SER A 9 -28.37 16.68 8.56
C SER A 9 -27.22 15.92 7.89
N LEU A 10 -26.22 15.50 8.67
CA LEU A 10 -25.10 14.69 8.22
C LEU A 10 -25.51 13.21 8.24
N ASP A 11 -25.85 12.66 7.08
CA ASP A 11 -26.04 11.23 6.91
C ASP A 11 -24.72 10.53 6.50
N SER A 12 -24.63 9.23 6.73
CA SER A 12 -23.43 8.42 6.43
C SER A 12 -23.04 8.44 4.95
N TYR A 13 -23.99 8.66 4.04
CA TYR A 13 -23.75 8.73 2.60
C TYR A 13 -23.21 10.11 2.19
N SER A 14 -23.70 11.20 2.77
CA SER A 14 -23.10 12.53 2.61
C SER A 14 -21.66 12.61 3.15
N LEU A 15 -21.37 11.90 4.24
CA LEU A 15 -20.02 11.76 4.78
C LEU A 15 -19.10 10.90 3.91
N SER A 16 -19.61 9.85 3.26
CA SER A 16 -18.82 9.01 2.37
C SER A 16 -18.46 9.71 1.06
N LEU A 17 -19.32 10.63 0.58
CA LEU A 17 -19.03 11.53 -0.54
C LEU A 17 -17.89 12.52 -0.22
N LEU A 18 -17.76 12.91 1.05
CA LEU A 18 -16.67 13.78 1.52
C LEU A 18 -15.38 13.01 1.77
N ASN A 19 -15.43 11.71 2.01
CA ASN A 19 -14.24 10.90 2.27
C ASN A 19 -13.57 10.56 0.93
N PRO A 20 -12.48 11.24 0.56
CA PRO A 20 -11.85 11.00 -0.74
C PRO A 20 -11.31 9.57 -0.74
N TYR A 21 -11.43 8.88 -1.86
CA TYR A 21 -10.70 7.63 -2.05
C TYR A 21 -9.20 7.90 -1.84
N MET A 22 -8.60 7.22 -0.86
CA MET A 22 -7.20 7.37 -0.44
C MET A 22 -6.37 6.17 -0.96
N PRO A 23 -5.86 6.23 -2.21
CA PRO A 23 -5.15 5.10 -2.83
C PRO A 23 -3.88 4.68 -2.07
N ASN A 24 -3.26 5.60 -1.34
CA ASN A 24 -2.11 5.32 -0.47
C ASN A 24 -2.47 4.35 0.67
N LEU A 25 -3.62 4.53 1.32
CA LEU A 25 -4.09 3.64 2.38
C LEU A 25 -4.49 2.27 1.83
N SER A 26 -5.19 2.24 0.69
CA SER A 26 -5.54 0.98 0.02
C SER A 26 -4.30 0.21 -0.46
N ALA A 27 -3.25 0.91 -0.91
CA ALA A 27 -1.97 0.28 -1.29
C ALA A 27 -1.19 -0.24 -0.06
N ALA A 28 -1.27 0.43 1.10
CA ALA A 28 -0.67 -0.03 2.36
C ALA A 28 -1.30 -1.33 2.87
N TRP A 29 -2.59 -1.54 2.58
CA TRP A 29 -3.37 -2.63 3.13
C TRP A 29 -2.85 -4.02 2.75
N LEU A 30 -2.24 -4.18 1.57
CA LEU A 30 -1.61 -5.45 1.19
C LEU A 30 -0.44 -5.82 2.10
N PHE A 31 0.39 -4.84 2.48
CA PHE A 31 1.49 -5.07 3.42
C PHE A 31 0.95 -5.46 4.79
N GLN A 32 -0.04 -4.73 5.28
CA GLN A 32 -0.68 -5.02 6.57
C GLN A 32 -1.31 -6.41 6.58
N LYS A 33 -1.96 -6.83 5.48
CA LYS A 33 -2.50 -8.19 5.37
C LYS A 33 -1.39 -9.24 5.30
N ALA A 34 -0.34 -9.03 4.50
CA ALA A 34 0.78 -9.95 4.40
C ALA A 34 1.52 -10.12 5.74
N MET A 35 1.53 -9.05 6.56
CA MET A 35 2.10 -9.04 7.90
C MET A 35 1.11 -9.46 9.00
N SER A 36 -0.18 -9.60 8.69
CA SER A 36 -1.17 -10.15 9.61
C SER A 36 -1.01 -11.67 9.67
N GLY A 37 -0.93 -12.23 10.88
CA GLY A 37 -0.91 -13.67 11.08
C GLY A 37 -2.25 -14.28 10.68
N GLN A 38 -2.33 -14.82 9.47
CA GLN A 38 -3.51 -15.55 9.03
C GLN A 38 -3.54 -16.92 9.73
N PRO A 39 -4.57 -17.25 10.52
CA PRO A 39 -4.61 -18.49 11.33
C PRO A 39 -4.52 -19.78 10.50
N TYR A 40 -4.84 -19.71 9.21
CA TYR A 40 -4.94 -20.86 8.30
C TYR A 40 -3.92 -20.86 7.15
N ALA A 41 -3.02 -19.88 7.10
CA ALA A 41 -2.02 -19.85 6.03
C ALA A 41 -0.94 -20.90 6.31
N LYS A 42 -0.71 -21.80 5.34
CA LYS A 42 0.37 -22.81 5.37
C LYS A 42 1.74 -22.18 5.09
N VAL A 43 2.08 -21.10 5.78
CA VAL A 43 3.39 -20.45 5.67
C VAL A 43 4.26 -20.79 6.87
N SER A 44 5.58 -20.70 6.70
CA SER A 44 6.52 -20.83 7.82
C SER A 44 6.21 -19.78 8.89
N PRO A 45 6.31 -20.12 10.20
CA PRO A 45 6.19 -19.14 11.28
C PRO A 45 7.11 -17.92 11.12
N ASP A 46 8.27 -18.10 10.48
CA ASP A 46 9.25 -17.04 10.24
C ASP A 46 8.96 -16.20 9.00
N PHE A 47 7.90 -16.50 8.25
CA PHE A 47 7.60 -15.86 6.98
C PHE A 47 7.45 -14.34 7.10
N ILE A 48 6.71 -13.86 8.09
CA ILE A 48 6.48 -12.42 8.31
C ILE A 48 7.81 -11.72 8.61
N ASN A 49 8.64 -12.30 9.48
CA ASN A 49 9.96 -11.77 9.83
C ASN A 49 10.89 -11.74 8.62
N LYS A 50 10.88 -12.80 7.81
CA LYS A 50 11.66 -12.89 6.58
C LYS A 50 11.21 -11.85 5.55
N LEU A 51 9.89 -11.69 5.37
CA LEU A 51 9.31 -10.69 4.47
C LEU A 51 9.70 -9.27 4.89
N LEU A 52 9.54 -8.94 6.18
CA LEU A 52 9.90 -7.65 6.73
C LEU A 52 11.41 -7.36 6.60
N SER A 53 12.24 -8.35 6.90
CA SER A 53 13.71 -8.26 6.77
C SER A 53 14.13 -7.99 5.32
N ILE A 54 13.60 -8.74 4.36
CA ILE A 54 13.86 -8.52 2.92
C ILE A 54 13.40 -7.12 2.49
N ASN A 55 12.23 -6.69 2.95
CA ASN A 55 11.68 -5.39 2.62
C ASN A 55 12.58 -4.25 3.12
N PHE A 56 12.99 -4.29 4.40
CA PHE A 56 13.92 -3.30 4.96
C PHE A 56 15.29 -3.33 4.31
N GLN A 57 15.83 -4.51 3.99
CA GLN A 57 17.11 -4.60 3.26
C GLN A 57 17.02 -3.96 1.88
N CYS A 58 15.91 -4.15 1.16
CA CYS A 58 15.68 -3.52 -0.13
C CYS A 58 15.56 -1.99 0.00
N MET A 59 14.78 -1.50 0.97
CA MET A 59 14.64 -0.06 1.22
C MET A 59 15.97 0.58 1.65
N GLN A 60 16.75 -0.10 2.49
CA GLN A 60 18.08 0.37 2.90
C GLN A 60 19.02 0.50 1.70
N ARG A 61 18.97 -0.44 0.75
CA ARG A 61 19.72 -0.36 -0.51
C ARG A 61 19.26 0.79 -1.41
N LEU A 62 17.96 1.12 -1.39
CA LEU A 62 17.38 2.23 -2.15
C LEU A 62 17.58 3.60 -1.49
N GLY A 63 17.94 3.62 -0.20
CA GLY A 63 18.34 4.81 0.56
C GLY A 63 17.18 5.56 1.24
N GLU A 64 17.53 6.69 1.85
CA GLU A 64 16.62 7.53 2.65
C GLU A 64 15.31 7.95 1.95
N PRO A 65 15.28 8.31 0.65
CA PRO A 65 14.04 8.70 -0.02
C PRO A 65 12.98 7.59 -0.08
N VAL A 66 13.41 6.33 0.09
CA VAL A 66 12.50 5.17 0.11
C VAL A 66 12.23 4.71 1.54
N LEU A 67 13.27 4.63 2.37
CA LEU A 67 13.16 4.14 3.74
C LEU A 67 12.36 5.08 4.65
N ARG A 68 12.62 6.39 4.58
CA ARG A 68 12.01 7.37 5.49
C ARG A 68 10.48 7.45 5.35
N PRO A 69 9.89 7.58 4.14
CA PRO A 69 8.45 7.58 4.00
C PRO A 69 7.81 6.30 4.53
N PHE A 70 8.42 5.14 4.28
CA PHE A 70 7.92 3.86 4.78
C PHE A 70 7.89 3.81 6.31
N LEU A 71 8.96 4.25 6.99
CA LEU A 71 9.01 4.32 8.46
C LEU A 71 7.98 5.30 9.05
N GLN A 72 7.56 6.30 8.28
CA GLN A 72 6.52 7.25 8.65
C GLN A 72 5.10 6.79 8.25
N ASP A 73 4.97 5.56 7.73
CA ASP A 73 3.73 5.01 7.17
C ASP A 73 3.14 5.86 6.02
N VAL A 74 4.01 6.58 5.31
CA VAL A 74 3.64 7.39 4.14
C VAL A 74 3.90 6.58 2.88
N ILE A 75 2.83 6.02 2.31
CA ILE A 75 2.92 5.27 1.06
C ILE A 75 2.95 6.22 -0.14
N GLN A 76 4.04 6.15 -0.89
CA GLN A 76 4.26 6.88 -2.13
C GLN A 76 4.51 5.90 -3.27
N PHE A 77 4.05 6.24 -4.48
CA PHE A 77 4.15 5.34 -5.64
C PHE A 77 5.60 4.96 -5.97
N GLU A 78 6.50 5.93 -6.12
CA GLU A 78 7.88 5.70 -6.57
C GLU A 78 8.67 4.84 -5.56
N PRO A 79 8.76 5.19 -4.26
CA PRO A 79 9.36 4.32 -3.24
C PRO A 79 8.80 2.90 -3.23
N LEU A 80 7.48 2.77 -3.33
CA LEU A 80 6.81 1.48 -3.30
C LEU A 80 7.16 0.63 -4.52
N ALA A 81 7.08 1.22 -5.72
CA ALA A 81 7.40 0.56 -6.98
C ALA A 81 8.86 0.09 -7.02
N LYS A 82 9.81 0.94 -6.60
CA LYS A 82 11.23 0.58 -6.52
C LYS A 82 11.48 -0.57 -5.55
N THR A 83 10.84 -0.52 -4.38
CA THR A 83 11.02 -1.55 -3.33
C THR A 83 10.49 -2.90 -3.81
N LEU A 84 9.27 -2.94 -4.33
CA LEU A 84 8.68 -4.17 -4.87
C LEU A 84 9.50 -4.70 -6.05
N GLY A 85 9.90 -3.83 -6.99
CA GLY A 85 10.77 -4.22 -8.10
C GLY A 85 12.09 -4.83 -7.64
N LEU A 86 12.73 -4.25 -6.63
CA LEU A 86 13.97 -4.77 -6.08
C LEU A 86 13.77 -6.12 -5.37
N ILE A 87 12.67 -6.31 -4.64
CA ILE A 87 12.32 -7.60 -4.03
C ILE A 87 12.10 -8.66 -5.11
N LEU A 88 11.39 -8.34 -6.19
CA LEU A 88 11.16 -9.25 -7.31
C LEU A 88 12.47 -9.72 -7.96
N LEU A 89 13.45 -8.81 -8.09
CA LEU A 89 14.75 -9.11 -8.68
C LEU A 89 15.67 -9.88 -7.73
N THR A 90 15.66 -9.56 -6.44
CA THR A 90 16.64 -10.12 -5.47
C THR A 90 16.13 -11.34 -4.73
N ASN A 91 14.82 -11.46 -4.53
CA ASN A 91 14.18 -12.47 -3.70
C ASN A 91 12.91 -13.04 -4.36
N PRO A 92 12.93 -13.52 -5.62
CA PRO A 92 11.73 -13.99 -6.32
C PRO A 92 11.04 -15.17 -5.60
N GLY A 93 11.80 -15.96 -4.83
CA GLY A 93 11.28 -17.10 -4.08
C GLY A 93 10.30 -16.76 -2.95
N ILE A 94 10.15 -15.48 -2.58
CA ILE A 94 9.15 -15.07 -1.58
C ILE A 94 7.74 -14.92 -2.16
N LEU A 95 7.61 -14.76 -3.48
CA LEU A 95 6.32 -14.52 -4.13
C LEU A 95 5.31 -15.63 -3.89
N PRO A 96 5.63 -16.92 -4.07
CA PRO A 96 4.66 -17.99 -3.82
C PRO A 96 4.15 -17.97 -2.38
N SER A 97 5.01 -17.66 -1.40
CA SER A 97 4.63 -17.53 0.00
C SER A 97 3.71 -16.34 0.25
N ILE A 98 3.94 -15.20 -0.43
CA ILE A 98 3.01 -14.07 -0.40
C ILE A 98 1.64 -14.48 -0.95
N PHE A 99 1.59 -15.14 -2.11
CA PHE A 99 0.33 -15.62 -2.70
C PHE A 99 -0.44 -16.58 -1.78
N ILE A 100 0.26 -17.48 -1.07
CA ILE A 100 -0.35 -18.37 -0.08
C ILE A 100 -0.85 -17.59 1.14
N GLN A 101 -0.11 -16.58 1.59
CA GLN A 101 -0.47 -15.77 2.76
C GLN A 101 -1.68 -14.89 2.51
N VAL A 102 -1.69 -14.11 1.42
CA VAL A 102 -2.72 -13.09 1.18
C VAL A 102 -3.85 -13.56 0.27
N GLY A 103 -3.61 -14.60 -0.53
CA GLY A 103 -4.55 -15.09 -1.53
C GLY A 103 -4.49 -14.31 -2.86
N PHE A 104 -4.81 -15.02 -3.95
CA PHE A 104 -4.81 -14.45 -5.29
C PHE A 104 -5.81 -13.30 -5.52
N PRO A 105 -7.08 -13.38 -5.04
CA PRO A 105 -8.05 -12.30 -5.25
C PRO A 105 -7.60 -10.96 -4.67
N MET A 106 -6.94 -11.01 -3.51
CA MET A 106 -6.44 -9.83 -2.82
C MET A 106 -5.31 -9.13 -3.58
N ILE A 107 -4.42 -9.90 -4.20
CA ILE A 107 -3.35 -9.33 -5.03
C ILE A 107 -3.95 -8.59 -6.22
N LEU A 108 -4.97 -9.17 -6.87
CA LEU A 108 -5.64 -8.51 -7.99
C LEU A 108 -6.30 -7.18 -7.57
N GLU A 109 -7.02 -7.18 -6.45
CA GLU A 109 -7.60 -5.96 -5.88
C GLU A 109 -6.52 -4.90 -5.60
N TRP A 110 -5.43 -5.30 -4.94
CA TRP A 110 -4.31 -4.41 -4.69
C TRP A 110 -3.66 -3.84 -5.95
N MET A 111 -3.55 -4.63 -7.04
CA MET A 111 -3.02 -4.13 -8.32
C MET A 111 -3.85 -2.97 -8.86
N THR A 112 -5.18 -2.97 -8.67
CA THR A 112 -6.04 -1.85 -9.07
C THR A 112 -5.74 -0.60 -8.26
N HIS A 113 -5.54 -0.73 -6.94
CA HIS A 113 -5.18 0.37 -6.05
C HIS A 113 -3.77 0.91 -6.34
N PHE A 114 -2.83 0.03 -6.63
CA PHE A 114 -1.47 0.39 -7.04
C PHE A 114 -1.47 1.17 -8.37
N ALA A 115 -2.26 0.71 -9.35
CA ALA A 115 -2.42 1.42 -10.62
C ALA A 115 -3.09 2.80 -10.42
N ALA A 116 -4.11 2.88 -9.56
CA ALA A 116 -4.75 4.15 -9.22
C ALA A 116 -3.81 5.11 -8.48
N LEU A 117 -2.93 4.60 -7.62
CA LEU A 117 -1.89 5.40 -6.97
C LEU A 117 -0.91 5.97 -8.01
N GLY A 118 -0.46 5.13 -8.95
CA GLY A 118 0.42 5.54 -10.03
C GLY A 118 -0.22 6.58 -10.95
N SER A 119 -1.48 6.40 -11.34
CA SER A 119 -2.21 7.38 -12.15
C SER A 119 -2.39 8.69 -11.39
N TYR A 120 -2.77 8.65 -10.11
CA TYR A 120 -2.91 9.86 -9.30
C TYR A 120 -1.59 10.63 -9.15
N THR A 121 -0.49 9.93 -8.87
CA THR A 121 0.85 10.55 -8.81
C THR A 121 1.23 11.15 -10.17
N PHE A 122 0.96 10.47 -11.28
CA PHE A 122 1.23 10.98 -12.62
C PHE A 122 0.43 12.24 -12.92
N LEU A 123 -0.90 12.20 -12.72
CA LEU A 123 -1.77 13.36 -12.93
C LEU A 123 -1.34 14.54 -12.05
N SER A 124 -1.05 14.28 -10.77
CA SER A 124 -0.61 15.33 -9.84
C SER A 124 0.74 15.94 -10.22
N THR A 125 1.69 15.13 -10.69
CA THR A 125 3.04 15.61 -11.02
C THR A 125 3.07 16.34 -12.36
N PHE A 126 2.29 15.90 -13.33
CA PHE A 126 2.36 16.41 -14.71
C PHE A 126 1.19 17.30 -15.13
N ILE A 127 -0.02 17.10 -14.61
CA ILE A 127 -1.21 17.87 -15.03
C ILE A 127 -1.50 19.04 -14.07
N SER A 128 -1.35 18.85 -12.76
CA SER A 128 -1.56 19.96 -11.79
C SER A 128 -0.67 21.19 -12.00
N PRO A 129 0.61 21.11 -12.44
CA PRO A 129 1.38 22.32 -12.74
C PRO A 129 1.03 22.98 -14.09
N ILE A 130 0.11 22.41 -14.86
CA ILE A 130 -0.32 22.91 -16.19
C ILE A 130 -1.67 23.64 -16.12
N LEU A 131 -2.43 23.48 -15.03
CA LEU A 131 -3.73 24.11 -14.75
C LEU A 131 -3.57 25.28 -13.77
#